data_AF-A0A7R9F5U4-F1
#
_entry.id   AF-A0A7R9F5U4-F1
#
_cell.length_a   1.000
_cell.length_b   1.000
_cell.length_c   1.000
_cell.angle_alpha   90.00
_cell.angle_beta   90.00
_cell.angle_gamma   90.00
#
_symmetry.space_group_name_H-M   'P 1'
#
loop_
_entity.id
_entity.type
_entity.pdbx_description
1 polymer ?
#
loop_
_entity_poly.entity_id
_entity_poly.type
_entity_poly.pdbx_seq_one_letter_code
_entity_poly.pdbx_strand_id
1 'polypeptide(L)'
;MLVRAPLDLFRMVLKKITVPLYRDYEVTTAVREVGIRSGYRPECSSALQCVASLFRNTNETANFWTHFLPSVYFTFHLLSSFRYEAVYLPVAAVLSMACIVMACSSRSFAGLWSQKCLRILSFVLPYMWDNLPLVYRVSSEGLRNSTAGSLYLGQFLAMMLATFFYGTHIPERLAPGKFDCLGNSHNLLHLLGTLATELQRRAGFADMTARQGMYVPRLSGVTSLAAIICIALTNTAIMAAFIVHLPQDKTTRSH
;
A
#
# COMPACT_ATOMS: atom_id res chain seq x y z
N MET A 1 20.74 -34.72 -26.31
CA MET A 1 21.54 -34.03 -25.26
C MET A 1 21.39 -32.50 -25.26
N LEU A 2 21.15 -31.83 -26.41
CA LEU A 2 21.16 -30.36 -26.54
C LEU A 2 20.01 -29.58 -25.87
N VAL A 3 18.88 -30.22 -25.49
CA VAL A 3 17.74 -29.55 -24.83
C VAL A 3 17.79 -29.64 -23.30
N ARG A 4 18.68 -30.48 -22.73
CA ARG A 4 18.79 -30.68 -21.27
C ARG A 4 19.50 -29.53 -20.57
N ALA A 5 20.60 -29.03 -21.14
CA ALA A 5 21.42 -27.98 -20.52
C ALA A 5 20.68 -26.65 -20.26
N PRO A 6 19.83 -26.13 -21.18
CA PRO A 6 19.03 -24.93 -20.91
C PRO A 6 17.97 -25.16 -19.81
N LEU A 7 17.37 -26.35 -19.79
CA LEU A 7 16.35 -26.71 -18.81
C LEU A 7 16.95 -26.89 -17.41
N ASP A 8 18.13 -27.47 -17.32
CA ASP A 8 18.87 -27.67 -16.07
C ASP A 8 19.41 -26.34 -15.53
N LEU A 9 19.89 -25.45 -16.41
CA LEU A 9 20.25 -24.07 -16.06
C LEU A 9 19.03 -23.29 -15.55
N PHE A 10 17.89 -23.39 -16.25
CA PHE A 10 16.64 -22.75 -15.83
C PHE A 10 16.16 -23.27 -14.48
N ARG A 11 16.21 -24.59 -14.25
CA ARG A 11 15.89 -25.20 -12.95
C ARG A 11 16.85 -24.76 -11.85
N MET A 12 18.14 -24.65 -12.15
CA MET A 12 19.15 -24.18 -11.20
C MET A 12 18.95 -22.70 -10.84
N VAL A 13 18.63 -21.85 -11.82
CA VAL A 13 18.29 -20.44 -11.60
C VAL A 13 17.01 -20.31 -10.78
N LEU A 14 15.95 -21.06 -11.14
CA LEU A 14 14.72 -21.12 -10.35
C LEU A 14 15.02 -21.53 -8.90
N LYS A 15 15.80 -22.60 -8.68
CA LYS A 15 16.13 -23.09 -7.34
C LYS A 15 16.93 -22.08 -6.51
N LYS A 16 17.80 -21.28 -7.15
CA LYS A 16 18.53 -20.17 -6.50
C LYS A 16 17.62 -19.00 -6.11
N ILE A 17 16.59 -18.75 -6.91
CA ILE A 17 15.67 -17.62 -6.74
C ILE A 17 14.50 -17.98 -5.81
N THR A 18 14.09 -19.26 -5.76
CA THR A 18 13.02 -19.74 -4.88
C THR A 18 13.56 -20.09 -3.49
N VAL A 19 13.28 -19.24 -2.51
CA VAL A 19 13.55 -19.51 -1.09
C VAL A 19 12.46 -20.41 -0.47
N PRO A 20 12.79 -21.24 0.53
CA PRO A 20 11.78 -21.98 1.28
C PRO A 20 10.80 -21.02 1.97
N LEU A 21 9.54 -21.46 2.12
CA LEU A 21 8.54 -20.72 2.89
C LEU A 21 8.46 -21.31 4.28
N TYR A 22 8.36 -20.43 5.27
CA TYR A 22 8.39 -20.76 6.68
C TYR A 22 6.99 -20.79 7.29
N ARG A 23 6.87 -21.55 8.37
CA ARG A 23 5.76 -21.53 9.31
C ARG A 23 5.94 -20.39 10.33
N ASP A 24 4.85 -20.02 10.99
CA ASP A 24 4.85 -18.97 12.01
C ASP A 24 5.88 -19.20 13.13
N TYR A 25 6.08 -20.45 13.57
CA TYR A 25 7.04 -20.79 14.62
C TYR A 25 8.51 -20.70 14.19
N GLU A 26 8.79 -20.67 12.88
CA GLU A 26 10.16 -20.61 12.33
C GLU A 26 10.65 -19.17 12.10
N VAL A 27 9.76 -18.17 12.18
CA VAL A 27 10.07 -16.75 12.01
C VAL A 27 10.04 -15.98 13.32
N THR A 28 10.69 -14.82 13.37
CA THR A 28 10.69 -13.97 14.58
C THR A 28 9.29 -13.50 14.94
N THR A 29 9.04 -13.26 16.22
CA THR A 29 7.74 -12.75 16.69
C THR A 29 7.37 -11.39 16.10
N ALA A 30 8.35 -10.62 15.62
CA ALA A 30 8.15 -9.31 15.01
C ALA A 30 7.45 -9.35 13.64
N VAL A 31 7.52 -10.48 12.92
CA VAL A 31 6.91 -10.65 11.59
C VAL A 31 5.69 -11.56 11.60
N ARG A 32 5.34 -12.15 12.75
CA ARG A 32 4.18 -13.04 12.87
C ARG A 32 2.88 -12.24 12.81
N GLU A 33 1.93 -12.72 12.02
CA GLU A 33 0.58 -12.17 11.94
C GLU A 33 -0.43 -13.07 12.65
N VAL A 34 -1.49 -12.46 13.18
CA VAL A 34 -2.53 -13.18 13.92
C VAL A 34 -3.27 -14.12 12.98
N GLY A 35 -3.39 -15.40 13.34
CA GLY A 35 -4.14 -16.39 12.56
C GLY A 35 -3.42 -16.94 11.33
N ILE A 36 -2.28 -16.35 10.93
CA ILE A 36 -1.48 -16.76 9.77
C ILE A 36 -0.41 -17.77 10.20
N ARG A 37 -0.45 -18.99 9.67
CA ARG A 37 0.39 -20.12 10.11
C ARG A 37 1.52 -20.47 9.15
N SER A 38 1.48 -20.01 7.90
CA SER A 38 2.44 -20.38 6.87
C SER A 38 2.53 -19.38 5.74
N GLY A 39 3.54 -19.56 4.89
CA GLY A 39 3.76 -18.72 3.71
C GLY A 39 4.72 -17.56 3.96
N TYR A 40 5.37 -17.51 5.13
CA TYR A 40 6.34 -16.49 5.48
C TYR A 40 7.63 -16.64 4.66
N ARG A 41 8.21 -15.50 4.28
CA ARG A 41 9.51 -15.44 3.60
C ARG A 41 10.66 -15.29 4.62
N PRO A 42 11.87 -15.77 4.30
CA PRO A 42 13.05 -15.47 5.11
C PRO A 42 13.31 -13.96 5.19
N GLU A 43 13.68 -13.49 6.39
CA GLU A 43 13.96 -12.08 6.68
C GLU A 43 15.13 -11.53 5.86
N CYS A 44 16.13 -12.37 5.53
CA CYS A 44 17.29 -12.01 4.72
C CYS A 44 17.13 -12.35 3.23
N SER A 45 15.97 -12.06 2.64
CA SER A 45 15.75 -12.26 1.20
C SER A 45 16.45 -11.18 0.38
N SER A 46 17.17 -11.58 -0.67
CA SER A 46 17.72 -10.63 -1.66
C SER A 46 16.59 -9.97 -2.48
N ALA A 47 16.87 -8.80 -3.08
CA ALA A 47 15.89 -8.08 -3.89
C ALA A 47 15.29 -8.95 -5.02
N LEU A 48 16.11 -9.78 -5.67
CA LEU A 48 15.66 -10.69 -6.72
C LEU A 48 14.72 -11.79 -6.17
N GLN A 49 15.00 -12.30 -4.97
CA GLN A 49 14.12 -13.27 -4.30
C GLN A 49 12.79 -12.61 -3.89
N CYS A 50 12.82 -11.35 -3.46
CA CYS A 50 11.60 -10.57 -3.19
C CYS A 50 10.75 -10.42 -4.45
N VAL A 51 11.34 -10.02 -5.59
CA VAL A 51 10.62 -9.89 -6.87
C VAL A 51 10.05 -11.24 -7.33
N ALA A 52 10.81 -12.32 -7.21
CA ALA A 52 10.31 -13.63 -7.60
C ALA A 52 9.17 -14.13 -6.69
N SER A 53 9.16 -13.74 -5.42
CA SER A 53 8.10 -14.12 -4.49
C SER A 53 6.74 -13.50 -4.82
N LEU A 54 6.71 -12.43 -5.62
CA LEU A 54 5.46 -11.82 -6.11
C LEU A 54 4.60 -12.80 -6.92
N PHE A 55 5.22 -13.80 -7.53
CA PHE A 55 4.54 -14.82 -8.33
C PHE A 55 4.44 -16.17 -7.61
N ARG A 56 4.75 -16.22 -6.31
CA ARG A 56 4.62 -17.41 -5.47
C ARG A 56 3.47 -17.27 -4.50
N ASN A 57 2.98 -18.38 -3.97
CA ASN A 57 1.91 -18.38 -2.97
C ASN A 57 2.48 -18.09 -1.57
N THR A 58 2.70 -16.81 -1.24
CA THR A 58 3.21 -16.35 0.06
C THR A 58 2.10 -15.59 0.80
N ASN A 59 2.24 -15.41 2.11
CA ASN A 59 1.26 -14.65 2.90
C ASN A 59 1.11 -13.18 2.45
N GLU A 60 2.12 -12.65 1.76
CA GLU A 60 2.14 -11.28 1.23
C GLU A 60 1.74 -11.15 -0.24
N THR A 61 1.55 -12.26 -0.96
CA THR A 61 1.36 -12.21 -2.41
C THR A 61 0.06 -11.51 -2.77
N ALA A 62 -1.03 -11.87 -2.10
CA ALA A 62 -2.31 -11.21 -2.31
C ALA A 62 -2.27 -9.75 -1.87
N ASN A 63 -1.60 -9.42 -0.76
CA ASN A 63 -1.41 -8.04 -0.30
C ASN A 63 -0.75 -7.19 -1.40
N PHE A 64 0.32 -7.70 -2.01
CA PHE A 64 1.00 -7.01 -3.10
C PHE A 64 0.07 -6.76 -4.29
N TRP A 65 -0.57 -7.79 -4.84
CA TRP A 65 -1.37 -7.64 -6.08
C TRP A 65 -2.64 -6.82 -5.87
N THR A 66 -3.30 -6.97 -4.72
CA THR A 66 -4.50 -6.21 -4.38
C THR A 66 -4.23 -4.72 -4.15
N HIS A 67 -2.97 -4.32 -3.93
CA HIS A 67 -2.56 -2.91 -3.93
C HIS A 67 -1.97 -2.46 -5.27
N PHE A 68 -1.15 -3.30 -5.90
CA PHE A 68 -0.42 -2.96 -7.14
C PHE A 68 -1.36 -2.74 -8.32
N LEU A 69 -2.32 -3.64 -8.56
CA LEU A 69 -3.25 -3.52 -9.70
C LEU A 69 -4.10 -2.24 -9.59
N PRO A 70 -4.73 -1.92 -8.45
CA PRO A 70 -5.42 -0.65 -8.28
C PRO A 70 -4.52 0.56 -8.44
N SER A 71 -3.26 0.50 -7.99
CA SER A 71 -2.31 1.61 -8.16
C SER A 71 -2.08 1.93 -9.65
N VAL A 72 -1.94 0.91 -10.49
CA VAL A 72 -1.84 1.08 -11.96
C VAL A 72 -3.12 1.67 -12.53
N TYR A 73 -4.28 1.15 -12.13
CA TYR A 73 -5.60 1.63 -12.55
C TYR A 73 -5.83 3.12 -12.18
N PHE A 74 -5.57 3.51 -10.94
CA PHE A 74 -5.73 4.89 -10.48
C PHE A 74 -4.70 5.83 -11.12
N THR A 75 -3.48 5.35 -11.36
CA THR A 75 -2.47 6.12 -12.12
C THR A 75 -2.96 6.42 -13.54
N PHE A 76 -3.51 5.42 -14.23
CA PHE A 76 -4.09 5.63 -15.56
C PHE A 76 -5.20 6.70 -15.54
N HIS A 77 -6.11 6.62 -14.57
CA HIS A 77 -7.19 7.60 -14.40
C HIS A 77 -6.71 9.01 -14.04
N LEU A 78 -5.65 9.11 -13.24
CA LEU A 78 -4.98 10.37 -12.93
C LEU A 78 -4.53 11.02 -14.24
N LEU A 79 -3.67 10.33 -15.00
CA LEU A 79 -3.10 10.79 -16.27
C LEU A 79 -4.17 11.15 -17.32
N SER A 80 -5.27 10.39 -17.37
CA SER A 80 -6.31 10.58 -18.40
C SER A 80 -7.30 11.68 -18.07
N SER A 81 -7.65 11.89 -16.79
CA SER A 81 -8.92 12.52 -16.43
C SER A 81 -8.86 13.55 -15.29
N PHE A 82 -7.75 13.65 -14.55
CA PHE A 82 -7.72 14.52 -13.37
C PHE A 82 -7.39 15.97 -13.73
N ARG A 83 -8.26 16.91 -13.33
CA ARG A 83 -8.17 18.34 -13.72
C ARG A 83 -7.53 19.24 -12.65
N TYR A 84 -7.11 18.66 -11.51
CA TYR A 84 -6.55 19.39 -10.35
C TYR A 84 -5.11 18.96 -10.03
N GLU A 85 -4.42 18.34 -10.97
CA GLU A 85 -3.08 17.79 -10.78
C GLU A 85 -2.08 18.85 -10.34
N ALA A 86 -2.17 20.08 -10.85
CA ALA A 86 -1.23 21.16 -10.56
C ALA A 86 -1.17 21.54 -9.08
N VAL A 87 -2.25 21.34 -8.32
CA VAL A 87 -2.31 21.63 -6.88
C VAL A 87 -2.21 20.35 -6.06
N TYR A 88 -2.91 19.29 -6.48
CA TYR A 88 -2.97 18.05 -5.71
C TYR A 88 -1.65 17.27 -5.73
N LEU A 89 -0.99 17.22 -6.90
CA LEU A 89 0.20 16.39 -7.09
C LEU A 89 1.43 16.89 -6.30
N PRO A 90 1.75 18.21 -6.26
CA PRO A 90 2.87 18.69 -5.45
C PRO A 90 2.65 18.48 -3.95
N VAL A 91 1.44 18.72 -3.45
CA VAL A 91 1.14 18.50 -2.02
C VAL A 91 1.20 17.02 -1.68
N ALA A 92 0.62 16.15 -2.52
CA ALA A 92 0.73 14.70 -2.37
C ALA A 92 2.19 14.22 -2.42
N ALA A 93 3.04 14.82 -3.27
CA ALA A 93 4.47 14.53 -3.35
C ALA A 93 5.19 14.84 -2.04
N VAL A 94 5.02 16.06 -1.52
CA VAL A 94 5.63 16.49 -0.26
C VAL A 94 5.15 15.62 0.90
N LEU A 95 3.84 15.33 0.94
CA LEU A 95 3.25 14.50 1.97
C LEU A 95 3.77 13.07 1.91
N SER A 96 3.90 12.49 0.72
CA SER A 96 4.47 11.16 0.51
C SER A 96 5.93 11.09 1.00
N MET A 97 6.74 12.09 0.66
CA MET A 97 8.13 12.19 1.12
C MET A 97 8.22 12.34 2.65
N ALA A 98 7.36 13.17 3.24
CA ALA A 98 7.29 13.31 4.70
C ALA A 98 6.87 12.00 5.37
N CYS A 99 5.89 11.29 4.81
CA CYS A 99 5.42 10.00 5.31
C CYS A 99 6.54 8.96 5.32
N ILE A 100 7.32 8.85 4.24
CA ILE A 100 8.41 7.87 4.20
C ILE A 100 9.53 8.22 5.18
N VAL A 101 9.87 9.51 5.31
CA VAL A 101 10.86 9.96 6.31
C VAL A 101 10.38 9.64 7.72
N MET A 102 9.12 9.92 8.07
CA MET A 102 8.57 9.60 9.40
C MET A 102 8.52 8.09 9.65
N ALA A 103 8.07 7.31 8.66
CA ALA A 103 7.98 5.86 8.77
C ALA A 103 9.36 5.22 8.98
N CYS A 104 10.36 5.61 8.19
CA CYS A 104 11.74 5.15 8.34
C CYS A 104 12.35 5.62 9.67
N SER A 105 12.18 6.89 10.02
CA SER A 105 12.70 7.45 11.27
C SER A 105 12.12 6.75 12.50
N SER A 106 10.88 6.25 12.43
CA SER A 106 10.26 5.48 13.51
C SER A 106 10.99 4.17 13.87
N ARG A 107 11.94 3.72 13.05
CA ARG A 107 12.83 2.58 13.31
C ARG A 107 14.16 2.99 13.93
N SER A 108 14.59 4.23 13.74
CA SER A 108 15.87 4.76 14.21
C SER A 108 15.80 5.41 15.60
N PHE A 109 14.63 5.87 16.03
CA PHE A 109 14.46 6.49 17.36
C PHE A 109 14.32 5.45 18.48
N ALA A 110 15.02 5.65 19.60
CA ALA A 110 14.98 4.74 20.76
C ALA A 110 13.72 4.91 21.66
N GLY A 111 12.97 6.01 21.54
CA GLY A 111 11.82 6.31 22.38
C GLY A 111 10.51 5.69 21.87
N LEU A 112 9.90 4.80 22.67
CA LEU A 112 8.64 4.12 22.31
C LEU A 112 7.50 5.09 21.94
N TRP A 113 7.41 6.23 22.63
CA TRP A 113 6.44 7.28 22.35
C TRP A 113 6.72 7.96 21.01
N SER A 114 7.97 8.36 20.75
CA SER A 114 8.35 8.98 19.47
C SER A 114 8.13 8.03 18.29
N GLN A 115 8.44 6.74 18.44
CA GLN A 115 8.16 5.73 17.41
C GLN A 115 6.65 5.63 17.12
N LYS A 116 5.81 5.57 18.16
CA LYS A 116 4.35 5.51 18.02
C LYS A 116 3.81 6.76 17.32
N CYS A 117 4.23 7.95 17.78
CA CYS A 117 3.80 9.22 17.20
C CYS A 117 4.18 9.32 15.72
N LEU A 118 5.42 9.02 15.35
CA LEU A 118 5.88 9.06 13.95
C LEU A 118 5.09 8.09 13.06
N ARG A 119 4.82 6.86 13.54
CA ARG A 119 4.00 5.90 12.79
C ARG A 119 2.57 6.38 12.62
N ILE A 120 1.92 6.81 13.70
CA ILE A 120 0.54 7.32 13.64
C ILE A 120 0.46 8.53 12.70
N LEU A 121 1.40 9.47 12.80
CA LEU A 121 1.40 10.68 11.99
C LEU A 121 1.60 10.38 10.49
N SER A 122 2.43 9.38 10.16
CA SER A 122 2.62 8.91 8.77
C SER A 122 1.34 8.35 8.13
N PHE A 123 0.33 7.98 8.91
CA PHE A 123 -0.98 7.55 8.40
C PHE A 123 -2.04 8.66 8.48
N VAL A 124 -2.04 9.44 9.56
CA VAL A 124 -3.06 10.48 9.79
C VAL A 124 -2.92 11.64 8.80
N LEU A 125 -1.70 12.12 8.52
CA LEU A 125 -1.52 13.25 7.61
C LEU A 125 -2.04 13.00 6.18
N PRO A 126 -1.67 11.90 5.48
CA PRO A 126 -2.23 11.59 4.17
C PRO A 126 -3.73 11.36 4.23
N TYR A 127 -4.21 10.69 5.28
CA TYR A 127 -5.65 10.48 5.47
C TYR A 127 -6.44 11.81 5.54
N MET A 128 -5.94 12.80 6.29
CA MET A 128 -6.60 14.11 6.39
C MET A 128 -6.60 14.86 5.06
N TRP A 129 -5.49 14.80 4.31
CA TRP A 129 -5.39 15.41 2.98
C TRP A 129 -6.37 14.79 1.99
N ASP A 130 -6.40 13.45 1.90
CA ASP A 130 -7.24 12.74 0.95
C ASP A 130 -8.72 12.88 1.26
N ASN A 131 -9.12 13.08 2.53
CA ASN A 131 -10.52 13.27 2.92
C ASN A 131 -11.00 14.73 2.86
N LEU A 132 -10.16 15.68 2.45
CA LEU A 132 -10.54 17.09 2.33
C LEU A 132 -11.80 17.32 1.45
N PRO A 133 -11.97 16.66 0.28
CA PRO A 133 -13.19 16.80 -0.53
C PRO A 133 -14.45 16.34 0.20
N LEU A 134 -14.37 15.25 0.97
CA LEU A 134 -15.47 14.73 1.77
C LEU A 134 -15.86 15.71 2.88
N VAL A 135 -14.87 16.23 3.62
CA VAL A 135 -15.10 17.23 4.68
C VAL A 135 -15.77 18.47 4.09
N TYR A 136 -15.26 18.97 2.97
CA TYR A 136 -15.81 20.12 2.30
C TYR A 136 -17.25 19.88 1.79
N ARG A 137 -17.54 18.70 1.23
CA ARG A 137 -18.89 18.31 0.81
C ARG A 137 -19.87 18.31 1.99
N VAL A 138 -19.50 17.65 3.09
CA VAL A 138 -20.33 17.57 4.30
C VAL A 138 -20.58 18.95 4.89
N SER A 139 -19.56 19.82 4.95
CA SER A 139 -19.70 21.16 5.53
C SER A 139 -20.49 22.13 4.64
N SER A 140 -20.42 21.99 3.31
CA SER A 140 -21.06 22.91 2.37
C SER A 140 -22.49 22.51 2.02
N GLU A 141 -22.73 21.24 1.75
CA GLU A 141 -24.00 20.75 1.19
C GLU A 141 -24.61 19.58 1.99
N GLY A 142 -23.85 18.99 2.91
CA GLY A 142 -24.22 17.74 3.58
C GLY A 142 -24.21 16.53 2.63
N LEU A 143 -24.64 15.37 3.14
CA LEU A 143 -24.80 14.13 2.35
C LEU A 143 -26.15 14.06 1.60
N ARG A 144 -26.77 15.20 1.27
CA ARG A 144 -28.12 15.28 0.66
C ARG A 144 -28.25 14.35 -0.57
N ASN A 145 -29.48 13.89 -0.85
CA ASN A 145 -29.88 12.97 -1.94
C ASN A 145 -29.36 13.39 -3.32
N SER A 146 -28.09 13.10 -3.57
CA SER A 146 -27.32 13.44 -4.75
C SER A 146 -26.42 12.25 -5.03
N THR A 147 -26.12 12.01 -6.31
CA THR A 147 -25.25 10.89 -6.71
C THR A 147 -23.90 10.95 -5.99
N ALA A 148 -23.31 12.15 -5.84
CA ALA A 148 -22.07 12.34 -5.09
C ALA A 148 -22.21 11.99 -3.60
N GLY A 149 -23.30 12.42 -2.95
CA GLY A 149 -23.57 12.11 -1.54
C GLY A 149 -23.68 10.60 -1.27
N SER A 150 -24.41 9.87 -2.12
CA SER A 150 -24.51 8.41 -2.01
C SER A 150 -23.17 7.70 -2.19
N LEU A 151 -22.32 8.20 -3.10
CA LEU A 151 -20.98 7.65 -3.32
C LEU A 151 -20.04 7.91 -2.12
N TYR A 152 -20.08 9.11 -1.53
CA TYR A 152 -19.34 9.41 -0.29
C TYR A 152 -19.80 8.59 0.90
N LEU A 153 -21.11 8.34 1.03
CA LEU A 153 -21.64 7.42 2.05
C LEU A 153 -21.09 6.01 1.83
N GLY A 154 -21.10 5.53 0.58
CA GLY A 154 -20.50 4.24 0.23
C GLY A 154 -19.01 4.16 0.56
N GLN A 155 -18.23 5.21 0.26
CA GLN A 155 -16.83 5.31 0.65
C GLN A 155 -16.67 5.16 2.17
N PHE A 156 -17.45 5.91 2.95
CA PHE A 156 -17.37 5.88 4.42
C PHE A 156 -17.69 4.48 4.98
N LEU A 157 -18.74 3.83 4.46
CA LEU A 157 -19.11 2.47 4.86
C LEU A 157 -18.05 1.44 4.48
N ALA A 158 -17.46 1.54 3.28
CA ALA A 158 -16.39 0.66 2.84
C ALA A 158 -15.15 0.79 3.74
N MET A 159 -14.76 2.02 4.10
CA MET A 159 -13.66 2.24 5.04
C MET A 159 -13.95 1.72 6.45
N MET A 160 -15.18 1.93 6.96
CA MET A 160 -15.59 1.39 8.26
C MET A 160 -15.46 -0.14 8.30
N LEU A 161 -15.89 -0.81 7.23
CA LEU A 161 -15.78 -2.25 7.09
C LEU A 161 -14.32 -2.70 6.97
N ALA A 162 -13.49 -1.95 6.25
CA ALA A 162 -12.06 -2.23 6.13
C ALA A 162 -11.36 -2.17 7.49
N THR A 163 -11.62 -1.11 8.27
CA THR A 163 -11.12 -0.96 9.63
C THR A 163 -11.64 -2.05 10.57
N PHE A 164 -12.91 -2.44 10.44
CA PHE A 164 -13.49 -3.53 11.23
C PHE A 164 -12.75 -4.85 11.00
N PHE A 165 -12.60 -5.29 9.75
CA PHE A 165 -11.93 -6.57 9.46
C PHE A 165 -10.46 -6.52 9.91
N TYR A 166 -9.73 -5.47 9.53
CA TYR A 166 -8.32 -5.32 9.89
C TYR A 166 -8.09 -5.25 11.40
N GLY A 167 -8.91 -4.50 12.13
CA GLY A 167 -8.78 -4.36 13.58
C GLY A 167 -9.17 -5.61 14.36
N THR A 168 -10.07 -6.45 13.81
CA THR A 168 -10.53 -7.68 14.48
C THR A 168 -9.73 -8.92 14.10
N HIS A 169 -8.98 -8.88 12.99
CA HIS A 169 -8.30 -10.01 12.35
C HIS A 169 -9.26 -11.12 11.92
N ILE A 170 -10.47 -10.76 11.49
CA ILE A 170 -11.45 -11.71 10.93
C ILE A 170 -11.25 -11.74 9.41
N PRO A 171 -11.26 -12.94 8.76
CA PRO A 171 -11.66 -14.25 9.29
C PRO A 171 -10.53 -15.15 9.83
N GLU A 172 -9.26 -14.78 9.66
CA GLU A 172 -8.10 -15.63 10.01
C GLU A 172 -8.00 -15.95 11.50
N ARG A 173 -8.52 -15.08 12.36
CA ARG A 173 -8.65 -15.34 13.80
C ARG A 173 -9.64 -16.46 14.12
N LEU A 174 -10.70 -16.62 13.31
CA LEU A 174 -11.72 -17.65 13.52
C LEU A 174 -11.32 -19.00 12.91
N ALA A 175 -10.55 -18.98 11.82
CA ALA A 175 -10.02 -20.19 11.20
C ALA A 175 -8.52 -20.06 10.88
N PRO A 176 -7.65 -20.20 11.90
CA PRO A 176 -6.20 -20.06 11.72
C PRO A 176 -5.65 -21.04 10.67
N GLY A 177 -4.74 -20.57 9.82
CA GLY A 177 -4.14 -21.39 8.76
C GLY A 177 -4.96 -21.50 7.47
N LYS A 178 -6.24 -21.10 7.47
CA LYS A 178 -7.11 -21.20 6.28
C LYS A 178 -6.98 -20.02 5.32
N PHE A 179 -6.64 -18.86 5.87
CA PHE A 179 -6.53 -17.60 5.14
C PHE A 179 -5.07 -17.11 5.05
N ASP A 180 -4.13 -18.04 5.08
CA ASP A 180 -2.69 -17.73 5.13
C ASP A 180 -2.21 -16.90 3.93
N CYS A 181 -2.77 -17.12 2.74
CA CYS A 181 -2.39 -16.39 1.52
C CYS A 181 -3.47 -15.42 1.02
N LEU A 182 -4.74 -15.82 1.11
CA LEU A 182 -5.86 -15.12 0.48
C LEU A 182 -7.04 -15.03 1.45
N GLY A 183 -7.72 -13.88 1.45
CA GLY A 183 -8.94 -13.62 2.20
C GLY A 183 -8.74 -13.28 3.67
N ASN A 184 -7.50 -13.05 4.13
CA ASN A 184 -7.26 -12.52 5.47
C ASN A 184 -7.67 -11.05 5.58
N SER A 185 -7.74 -10.55 6.81
CA SER A 185 -8.12 -9.18 7.11
C SER A 185 -7.26 -8.11 6.41
N HIS A 186 -5.98 -8.40 6.16
CA HIS A 186 -5.08 -7.51 5.42
C HIS A 186 -5.47 -7.42 3.94
N ASN A 187 -5.81 -8.54 3.30
CA ASN A 187 -6.34 -8.53 1.94
C ASN A 187 -7.67 -7.77 1.88
N LEU A 188 -8.54 -7.98 2.87
CA LEU A 188 -9.83 -7.29 2.95
C LEU A 188 -9.64 -5.78 3.13
N LEU A 189 -8.64 -5.35 3.91
CA LEU A 189 -8.26 -3.95 4.04
C LEU A 189 -7.92 -3.34 2.68
N HIS A 190 -7.06 -3.98 1.88
CA HIS A 190 -6.69 -3.48 0.56
C HIS A 190 -7.87 -3.47 -0.42
N LEU A 191 -8.70 -4.51 -0.43
CA LEU A 191 -9.87 -4.59 -1.32
C LEU A 191 -10.91 -3.53 -0.99
N LEU A 192 -11.28 -3.39 0.28
CA LEU A 192 -12.27 -2.40 0.72
C LEU A 192 -11.73 -0.98 0.67
N GLY A 193 -10.45 -0.77 0.97
CA GLY A 193 -9.76 0.50 0.78
C GLY A 193 -9.76 0.94 -0.69
N THR A 194 -9.45 0.01 -1.61
CA THR A 194 -9.53 0.26 -3.06
C THR A 194 -10.94 0.65 -3.50
N LEU A 195 -11.96 -0.08 -3.02
CA LEU A 195 -13.36 0.24 -3.28
C LEU A 195 -13.71 1.64 -2.78
N ALA A 196 -13.28 2.00 -1.56
CA ALA A 196 -13.49 3.32 -1.00
C ALA A 196 -12.84 4.41 -1.87
N THR A 197 -11.59 4.22 -2.31
CA THR A 197 -10.90 5.17 -3.21
C THR A 197 -11.63 5.34 -4.54
N GLU A 198 -12.15 4.26 -5.14
CA GLU A 198 -12.92 4.37 -6.38
C GLU A 198 -14.25 5.12 -6.18
N LEU A 199 -14.97 4.84 -5.08
CA LEU A 199 -16.20 5.56 -4.73
C LEU A 199 -15.92 7.04 -4.50
N GLN A 200 -14.84 7.37 -3.79
CA GLN A 200 -14.40 8.73 -3.54
C GLN A 200 -14.03 9.46 -4.84
N ARG A 201 -13.28 8.82 -5.72
CA ARG A 201 -12.91 9.37 -7.04
C ARG A 201 -14.14 9.69 -7.88
N ARG A 202 -15.13 8.79 -7.91
CA ARG A 202 -16.41 9.02 -8.62
C ARG A 202 -17.22 10.14 -7.98
N ALA A 203 -17.27 10.21 -6.65
CA ALA A 203 -17.97 11.25 -5.92
C ALA A 203 -17.37 12.64 -6.22
N GLY A 204 -16.04 12.74 -6.14
CA GLY A 204 -15.31 13.96 -6.50
C GLY A 204 -15.55 14.36 -7.96
N PHE A 205 -15.56 13.40 -8.89
CA PHE A 205 -15.88 13.69 -10.29
C PHE A 205 -17.31 14.20 -10.50
N ALA A 206 -18.29 13.61 -9.80
CA ALA A 206 -19.67 14.08 -9.82
C ALA A 206 -19.80 15.51 -9.26
N ASP A 207 -19.13 15.82 -8.15
CA ASP A 207 -19.07 17.18 -7.58
C ASP A 207 -18.44 18.18 -8.54
N MET A 208 -17.30 17.84 -9.11
CA MET A 208 -16.60 18.68 -10.08
C MET A 208 -17.47 18.97 -11.31
N THR A 209 -18.23 17.97 -11.77
CA THR A 209 -19.14 18.11 -12.91
C THR A 209 -20.38 18.91 -12.53
N ALA A 210 -20.90 18.81 -11.32
CA ALA A 210 -22.03 19.61 -10.86
C ALA A 210 -21.66 21.09 -10.66
N ARG A 211 -20.40 21.38 -10.32
CA ARG A 211 -19.91 22.71 -9.93
C ARG A 211 -19.19 23.47 -11.05
N GLN A 212 -19.44 23.20 -12.34
CA GLN A 212 -18.69 23.64 -13.55
C GLN A 212 -18.26 25.14 -13.66
N GLY A 213 -17.47 25.67 -12.75
CA GLY A 213 -17.03 27.07 -12.73
C GLY A 213 -15.54 27.27 -12.41
N MET A 214 -14.82 26.25 -11.95
CA MET A 214 -13.38 26.37 -11.71
C MET A 214 -12.59 25.78 -12.89
N TYR A 215 -12.21 26.64 -13.83
CA TYR A 215 -11.19 26.32 -14.83
C TYR A 215 -9.83 26.25 -14.12
N VAL A 216 -9.35 25.04 -13.87
CA VAL A 216 -8.01 24.80 -13.31
C VAL A 216 -7.10 24.29 -14.43
N PRO A 217 -5.88 24.82 -14.56
CA PRO A 217 -4.93 24.38 -15.59
C PRO A 217 -4.64 22.89 -15.44
N ARG A 218 -4.77 22.15 -16.56
CA ARG A 218 -4.40 20.75 -16.65
C ARG A 218 -2.89 20.65 -16.85
N LEU A 219 -2.20 19.88 -16.01
CA LEU A 219 -0.84 19.42 -16.32
C LEU A 219 -0.90 18.43 -17.49
N SER A 220 0.10 18.45 -18.36
CA SER A 220 0.17 17.43 -19.41
C SER A 220 0.33 16.04 -18.76
N GLY A 221 -0.23 14.99 -19.37
CA GLY A 221 -0.05 13.62 -18.85
C GLY A 221 1.43 13.23 -18.72
N VAL A 222 2.30 13.78 -19.59
CA VAL A 222 3.76 13.57 -19.52
C VAL A 222 4.35 14.18 -18.26
N THR A 223 3.98 15.42 -17.92
CA THR A 223 4.47 16.08 -16.70
C THR A 223 4.01 15.36 -15.43
N SER A 224 2.78 14.84 -15.43
CA SER A 224 2.23 14.11 -14.28
C SER A 224 2.88 12.73 -14.14
N LEU A 225 3.13 12.02 -15.25
CA LEU A 225 3.88 10.78 -15.25
C LEU A 225 5.33 10.98 -14.76
N ALA A 226 6.01 12.00 -15.26
CA ALA A 226 7.37 12.33 -14.84
C ALA A 226 7.43 12.63 -13.34
N ALA A 227 6.48 13.40 -12.81
CA ALA A 227 6.38 13.69 -11.38
C ALA A 227 6.18 12.41 -10.55
N ILE A 228 5.26 11.51 -10.96
CA ILE A 228 5.03 10.23 -10.27
C ILE A 228 6.31 9.38 -10.23
N ILE A 229 7.03 9.28 -11.35
CA ILE A 229 8.31 8.55 -11.42
C ILE A 229 9.35 9.20 -10.49
N CYS A 230 9.49 10.52 -10.51
CA CYS A 230 10.41 11.25 -9.64
C CYS A 230 10.09 11.02 -8.16
N ILE A 231 8.81 11.05 -7.77
CA ILE A 231 8.36 10.78 -6.40
C ILE A 231 8.73 9.35 -6.00
N ALA A 232 8.42 8.36 -6.84
CA ALA A 232 8.72 6.95 -6.57
C ALA A 232 10.23 6.71 -6.40
N LEU A 233 11.05 7.28 -7.28
CA LEU A 233 12.52 7.20 -7.19
C LEU A 233 13.04 7.87 -5.92
N THR A 234 12.52 9.05 -5.58
CA THR A 234 12.92 9.79 -4.37
C THR A 234 12.57 9.02 -3.11
N ASN A 235 11.35 8.50 -3.00
CA ASN A 235 10.94 7.66 -1.88
C ASN A 235 11.78 6.38 -1.76
N THR A 236 12.12 5.76 -2.90
CA THR A 236 12.99 4.58 -2.93
C THR A 236 14.41 4.92 -2.45
N ALA A 237 14.96 6.06 -2.87
CA ALA A 237 16.26 6.53 -2.42
C ALA A 237 16.29 6.82 -0.91
N ILE A 238 15.24 7.45 -0.38
CA ILE A 238 15.08 7.68 1.07
C ILE A 238 15.07 6.34 1.81
N MET A 239 14.24 5.38 1.38
CA MET A 239 14.19 4.05 2.00
C MET A 239 15.56 3.35 1.97
N ALA A 240 16.22 3.34 0.81
CA ALA A 240 17.52 2.71 0.64
C ALA A 240 18.57 3.33 1.58
N ALA A 241 18.59 4.66 1.70
CA ALA A 241 19.47 5.35 2.63
C ALA A 241 19.23 4.91 4.07
N PHE A 242 17.99 4.83 4.53
CA PHE A 242 17.67 4.36 5.88
C PHE A 242 18.05 2.89 6.09
N ILE A 243 17.77 2.01 5.13
CA ILE A 243 18.08 0.57 5.24
C ILE A 243 19.58 0.33 5.44
N VAL A 244 20.44 1.09 4.73
CA VAL A 244 21.90 0.98 4.86
C VAL A 244 22.39 1.40 6.26
N HIS A 245 21.68 2.32 6.92
CA HIS A 245 22.04 2.83 8.25
C HIS A 245 21.36 2.08 9.40
N LEU A 246 20.49 1.10 9.13
CA LEU A 246 19.89 0.30 10.18
C LEU A 246 20.96 -0.60 10.83
N PRO A 247 21.03 -0.66 12.17
CA PRO A 247 21.89 -1.62 12.85
C PRO A 247 21.49 -3.02 12.41
N GLN A 248 22.37 -3.71 11.68
CA GLN A 248 22.21 -5.12 11.37
C GLN A 248 22.40 -5.88 12.67
N ASP A 249 21.30 -6.35 13.28
CA ASP A 249 21.37 -7.14 14.50
C ASP A 249 22.18 -8.41 14.20
N LYS A 250 23.38 -8.52 14.79
CA LYS A 250 24.33 -9.61 14.51
C LYS A 250 23.90 -10.94 15.14
N THR A 251 22.76 -10.97 15.83
CA THR A 251 22.26 -12.11 16.62
C THR A 251 21.60 -13.22 15.80
N THR A 252 21.32 -13.02 14.51
CA THR A 252 20.72 -14.05 13.63
C THR A 252 21.70 -14.75 12.69
N ARG A 253 23.02 -14.50 12.80
CA ARG A 253 24.05 -15.22 12.02
C ARG A 253 24.56 -16.52 12.66
N SER A 254 24.03 -16.92 13.82
CA SER A 254 24.53 -18.06 14.60
C SER A 254 23.48 -19.15 14.81
N HIS A 255 22.78 -19.60 13.77
CA HIS A 255 22.11 -20.91 13.77
C HIS A 255 22.10 -21.50 12.36
#